data_AF-A0A527ZF60-F1
#
_entry.id   AF-A0A527ZF60-F1
#
_cell.length_a   1.000
_cell.length_b   1.000
_cell.length_c   1.000
_cell.angle_alpha   90.00
_cell.angle_beta   90.00
_cell.angle_gamma   90.00
#
_symmetry.space_group_name_H-M   'P 1'
#
loop_
_entity.id
_entity.type
_entity.pdbx_description
1 polymer ?
#
loop_
_entity_poly.entity_id
_entity_poly.type
_entity_poly.pdbx_seq_one_letter_code
_entity_poly.pdbx_strand_id
1 'polypeptide(L)'
;MREGRSLLALKCALLLAVILLTNHGFIDRIRLLIDDQRQLTLMIFSIIWVISVLAVLAAAFYPNWIIRLLWAVPLAISSAAAYGYYLVQGSEFFIFDVLNFWTVRHEAHRASEFYSNAIWWSVAVAILGVIAIAMPPSLPPLATRKTRYWSPLVPMLPIVLIAGVVIYREGKGSEALPKQFSPLSLAAIA
;
A
#
# COMPACT_ATOMS: atom_id res chain seq x y z
N MET A 1 -18.75 -12.28 -23.30
CA MET A 1 -18.04 -10.97 -23.36
C MET A 1 -18.53 -9.93 -22.35
N ARG A 2 -19.85 -9.84 -22.03
CA ARG A 2 -20.37 -8.87 -21.03
C ARG A 2 -19.88 -9.14 -19.60
N GLU A 3 -19.87 -10.40 -19.17
CA GLU A 3 -19.44 -10.80 -17.81
C GLU A 3 -17.97 -10.49 -17.51
N GLY A 4 -17.08 -10.65 -18.49
CA GLY A 4 -15.66 -10.31 -18.31
C GLY A 4 -15.43 -8.81 -18.14
N ARG A 5 -16.25 -7.96 -18.77
CA ARG A 5 -16.16 -6.50 -18.63
C ARG A 5 -16.67 -6.03 -17.27
N SER A 6 -17.76 -6.61 -16.77
CA SER A 6 -18.29 -6.28 -15.44
C SER A 6 -17.34 -6.69 -14.31
N LEU A 7 -16.70 -7.86 -14.42
CA LEU A 7 -15.71 -8.31 -13.43
C LEU A 7 -14.46 -7.43 -13.43
N LEU A 8 -13.99 -7.01 -14.61
CA LEU A 8 -12.87 -6.09 -14.72
C LEU A 8 -13.21 -4.70 -14.12
N ALA A 9 -14.40 -4.17 -14.42
CA ALA A 9 -14.86 -2.91 -13.84
C ALA A 9 -14.97 -2.99 -12.32
N LEU A 10 -15.54 -4.09 -11.78
CA LEU A 10 -15.62 -4.33 -10.34
C LEU A 10 -14.23 -4.39 -9.70
N LYS A 11 -13.29 -5.12 -10.31
CA LYS A 11 -11.91 -5.19 -9.82
C LYS A 11 -11.25 -3.82 -9.77
N CYS A 12 -11.38 -3.02 -10.84
CA CYS A 12 -10.83 -1.66 -10.86
C CYS A 12 -11.49 -0.77 -9.80
N ALA A 13 -12.80 -0.86 -9.62
CA ALA A 13 -13.52 -0.12 -8.59
C ALA A 13 -13.05 -0.50 -7.17
N LEU A 14 -12.84 -1.80 -6.90
CA LEU A 14 -12.32 -2.28 -5.62
C LEU A 14 -10.89 -1.79 -5.36
N LEU A 15 -10.01 -1.87 -6.35
CA LEU A 15 -8.63 -1.37 -6.22
C LEU A 15 -8.62 0.14 -5.97
N LEU A 16 -9.46 0.90 -6.69
CA LEU A 16 -9.60 2.33 -6.48
C LEU A 16 -10.12 2.65 -5.07
N ALA A 17 -11.15 1.92 -4.61
CA ALA A 17 -11.70 2.08 -3.27
C ALA A 17 -10.65 1.80 -2.19
N VAL A 18 -9.86 0.73 -2.33
CA VAL A 18 -8.76 0.42 -1.40
C VAL A 18 -7.72 1.55 -1.39
N ILE A 19 -7.29 2.03 -2.56
CA ILE A 19 -6.29 3.10 -2.66
C ILE A 19 -6.79 4.39 -1.99
N LEU A 20 -8.03 4.80 -2.27
CA LEU A 20 -8.61 6.02 -1.70
C LEU A 20 -8.84 5.90 -0.20
N LEU A 21 -9.30 4.73 0.25
CA LEU A 21 -9.61 4.48 1.65
C LEU A 21 -8.36 4.39 2.51
N THR A 22 -7.24 3.86 2.01
CA THR A 22 -6.04 3.69 2.85
C THR A 22 -5.11 4.89 2.83
N ASN A 23 -5.14 5.70 1.77
CA ASN A 23 -4.17 6.79 1.58
C ASN A 23 -4.73 8.14 2.04
N HIS A 24 -5.02 8.23 3.33
CA HIS A 24 -5.30 9.49 3.99
C HIS A 24 -4.07 10.41 3.95
N GLY A 25 -4.29 11.72 3.83
CA GLY A 25 -3.21 12.72 3.80
C GLY A 25 -2.51 12.92 2.44
N PHE A 26 -2.83 12.14 1.40
CA PHE A 26 -2.24 12.34 0.07
C PHE A 26 -2.48 13.74 -0.49
N ILE A 27 -3.74 14.20 -0.45
CA ILE A 27 -4.12 15.52 -0.96
C ILE A 27 -3.50 16.64 -0.11
N ASP A 28 -3.53 16.48 1.21
CA ASP A 28 -2.98 17.47 2.14
C ASP A 28 -1.47 17.61 1.96
N ARG A 29 -0.77 16.50 1.71
CA ARG A 29 0.67 16.52 1.39
C ARG A 29 0.95 17.25 0.08
N ILE A 30 0.16 17.00 -0.97
CA ILE A 30 0.32 17.70 -2.24
C ILE A 30 0.14 19.20 -2.05
N ARG A 31 -0.90 19.62 -1.32
CA ARG A 31 -1.15 21.04 -1.02
C ARG A 31 0.02 21.66 -0.28
N LEU A 32 0.47 21.03 0.81
CA LEU A 32 1.61 21.49 1.60
C LEU A 32 2.87 21.65 0.74
N LEU A 33 3.19 20.68 -0.12
CA LEU A 33 4.40 20.74 -0.96
C LEU A 33 4.31 21.81 -2.06
N ILE A 34 3.11 22.11 -2.56
CA ILE A 34 2.87 23.21 -3.50
C ILE A 34 3.00 24.55 -2.78
N ASP A 35 2.38 24.69 -1.62
CA ASP A 35 2.36 25.91 -0.82
C ASP A 35 3.79 26.27 -0.33
N ASP A 36 4.55 25.27 0.11
CA ASP A 36 5.96 25.42 0.54
C ASP A 36 6.95 25.56 -0.64
N GLN A 37 6.49 25.59 -1.89
CA GLN A 37 7.34 25.68 -3.10
C GLN A 37 8.41 24.57 -3.21
N ARG A 38 8.17 23.40 -2.62
CA ARG A 38 9.13 22.27 -2.62
C ARG A 38 8.98 21.38 -3.85
N GLN A 39 9.24 21.95 -5.03
CA GLN A 39 9.00 21.29 -6.32
C GLN A 39 9.75 19.96 -6.49
N LEU A 40 11.01 19.89 -6.04
CA LEU A 40 11.80 18.64 -6.11
C LEU A 40 11.16 17.52 -5.27
N THR A 41 10.70 17.85 -4.06
CA THR A 41 10.05 16.88 -3.17
C THR A 41 8.70 16.45 -3.73
N LEU A 42 7.91 17.38 -4.28
CA LEU A 42 6.66 17.08 -4.97
C LEU A 42 6.87 16.14 -6.17
N MET A 43 7.92 16.38 -6.96
CA MET A 43 8.26 15.53 -8.10
C MET A 43 8.62 14.12 -7.66
N ILE A 44 9.54 13.97 -6.70
CA ILE A 44 9.95 12.65 -6.17
C ILE A 44 8.75 11.92 -5.57
N PHE A 45 7.94 12.61 -4.76
CA PHE A 45 6.72 12.08 -4.16
C PHE A 45 5.75 11.55 -5.21
N SER A 46 5.48 12.34 -6.26
CA SER A 46 4.57 11.98 -7.35
C SER A 46 5.08 10.78 -8.14
N ILE A 47 6.39 10.70 -8.41
CA ILE A 47 7.02 9.57 -9.09
C ILE A 47 6.83 8.27 -8.27
N ILE A 48 7.12 8.32 -6.96
CA ILE A 48 6.95 7.16 -6.07
C ILE A 48 5.49 6.71 -6.03
N TRP A 49 4.55 7.67 -6.01
CA TRP A 49 3.12 7.40 -6.04
C TRP A 49 2.68 6.71 -7.33
N VAL A 50 3.05 7.24 -8.50
CA VAL A 50 2.75 6.65 -9.80
C VAL A 50 3.31 5.23 -9.89
N ILE A 51 4.58 5.05 -9.50
CA ILE A 51 5.22 3.73 -9.48
C ILE A 51 4.49 2.75 -8.57
N SER A 52 4.07 3.19 -7.39
CA SER A 52 3.35 2.36 -6.42
C SER A 52 1.98 1.94 -6.96
N VAL A 53 1.22 2.85 -7.57
CA VAL A 53 -0.05 2.51 -8.22
C VAL A 53 0.17 1.50 -9.35
N LEU A 54 1.18 1.73 -10.21
CA LEU A 54 1.52 0.78 -11.27
C LEU A 54 1.93 -0.58 -10.72
N ALA A 55 2.63 -0.63 -9.60
CA ALA A 55 3.03 -1.87 -8.93
C ALA A 55 1.83 -2.63 -8.33
N VAL A 56 0.86 -1.95 -7.73
CA VAL A 56 -0.40 -2.57 -7.28
C VAL A 56 -1.16 -3.16 -8.46
N LEU A 57 -1.26 -2.41 -9.56
CA LEU A 57 -1.88 -2.89 -10.79
C LEU A 57 -1.12 -4.11 -11.36
N ALA A 58 0.21 -4.08 -11.37
CA ALA A 58 1.05 -5.20 -11.79
C ALA A 58 0.76 -6.47 -10.97
N ALA A 59 0.71 -6.34 -9.64
CA ALA A 59 0.39 -7.45 -8.75
C ALA A 59 -1.04 -7.97 -8.97
N ALA A 60 -2.01 -7.07 -9.09
CA ALA A 60 -3.42 -7.43 -9.22
C ALA A 60 -3.74 -8.11 -10.56
N PHE A 61 -3.10 -7.69 -11.66
CA PHE A 61 -3.34 -8.23 -13.00
C PHE A 61 -2.34 -9.34 -13.41
N TYR A 62 -1.53 -9.83 -12.47
CA TYR A 62 -0.61 -10.92 -12.72
C TYR A 62 -1.37 -12.22 -13.08
N PRO A 63 -0.98 -12.96 -14.15
CA PRO A 63 -1.73 -14.14 -14.60
C PRO A 63 -1.73 -15.32 -13.61
N ASN A 64 -0.64 -15.50 -12.86
CA ASN A 64 -0.51 -16.61 -11.91
C ASN A 64 -1.17 -16.27 -10.57
N TRP A 65 -2.16 -17.06 -10.17
CA TRP A 65 -2.91 -16.87 -8.92
C TRP A 65 -2.04 -16.94 -7.67
N ILE A 66 -0.98 -17.77 -7.67
CA ILE A 66 -0.06 -17.93 -6.53
C ILE A 66 0.72 -16.64 -6.32
N ILE A 67 1.38 -16.14 -7.37
CA ILE A 67 2.17 -14.90 -7.32
C ILE A 67 1.30 -13.72 -6.89
N ARG A 68 0.05 -13.69 -7.36
CA ARG A 68 -0.90 -12.67 -6.98
C ARG A 68 -1.30 -12.76 -5.51
N LEU A 69 -1.52 -13.95 -4.96
CA LEU A 69 -1.78 -14.11 -3.51
C LEU A 69 -0.54 -13.76 -2.68
N LEU A 70 0.65 -14.16 -3.14
CA LEU A 70 1.92 -13.80 -2.51
C LEU A 70 2.09 -12.30 -2.38
N TRP A 71 1.59 -11.50 -3.32
CA TRP A 71 1.58 -10.04 -3.21
C TRP A 71 0.34 -9.47 -2.54
N ALA A 72 -0.83 -10.11 -2.67
CA ALA A 72 -2.07 -9.65 -2.07
C ALA A 72 -1.98 -9.59 -0.55
N VAL A 73 -1.42 -10.65 0.07
CA VAL A 73 -1.38 -10.76 1.53
C VAL A 73 -0.48 -9.69 2.16
N PRO A 74 0.81 -9.53 1.76
CA PRO A 74 1.66 -8.49 2.33
C PRO A 74 1.11 -7.08 2.09
N LEU A 75 0.65 -6.77 0.87
CA LEU A 75 0.13 -5.43 0.55
C LEU A 75 -1.15 -5.11 1.32
N ALA A 76 -2.03 -6.09 1.52
CA ALA A 76 -3.24 -5.91 2.31
C ALA A 76 -2.94 -5.73 3.80
N ILE A 77 -2.03 -6.55 4.36
CA ILE A 77 -1.59 -6.42 5.76
C ILE A 77 -0.93 -5.07 5.99
N SER A 78 -0.02 -4.67 5.10
CA SER A 78 0.65 -3.37 5.11
C SER A 78 -0.36 -2.23 5.12
N SER A 79 -1.30 -2.24 4.17
CA SER A 79 -2.36 -1.23 4.07
C SER A 79 -3.24 -1.18 5.33
N ALA A 80 -3.62 -2.34 5.86
CA ALA A 80 -4.45 -2.46 7.05
C ALA A 80 -3.75 -2.00 8.34
N ALA A 81 -2.44 -2.28 8.45
CA ALA A 81 -1.62 -1.82 9.56
C ALA A 81 -1.50 -0.29 9.55
N ALA A 82 -1.17 0.30 8.39
CA ALA A 82 -1.12 1.76 8.24
C ALA A 82 -2.49 2.42 8.53
N TYR A 83 -3.57 1.84 8.01
CA TYR A 83 -4.92 2.36 8.22
C TYR A 83 -5.35 2.28 9.70
N GLY A 84 -5.12 1.13 10.35
CA GLY A 84 -5.44 0.96 11.77
C GLY A 84 -4.64 1.87 12.68
N TYR A 85 -3.37 2.05 12.37
CA TYR A 85 -2.51 3.00 13.07
C TYR A 85 -3.05 4.42 12.96
N TYR A 86 -3.39 4.86 11.74
CA TYR A 86 -3.95 6.18 11.48
C TYR A 86 -5.28 6.41 12.20
N LEU A 87 -6.17 5.41 12.22
CA LEU A 87 -7.46 5.51 12.90
C LEU A 87 -7.32 5.79 14.40
N VAL A 88 -6.29 5.27 15.05
CA VAL A 88 -6.11 5.40 16.51
C VAL A 88 -5.22 6.58 16.87
N GLN A 89 -4.10 6.76 16.15
CA GLN A 89 -3.12 7.80 16.48
C GLN A 89 -3.40 9.14 15.78
N GLY A 90 -4.18 9.15 14.69
CA GLY A 90 -4.38 10.34 13.84
C GLY A 90 -3.12 10.79 13.10
N SER A 91 -2.03 10.03 13.21
CA SER A 91 -0.72 10.28 12.60
C SER A 91 -0.35 9.14 11.66
N GLU A 92 0.63 9.40 10.81
CA GLU A 92 1.12 8.39 9.89
C GLU A 92 2.11 7.42 10.54
N PHE A 93 2.29 6.25 9.93
CA PHE A 93 3.18 5.21 10.40
C PHE A 93 4.64 5.48 9.99
N PHE A 94 5.54 5.65 10.97
CA PHE A 94 6.95 5.97 10.75
C PHE A 94 7.90 4.81 11.11
N ILE A 95 9.16 4.94 10.71
CA ILE A 95 10.21 3.96 11.08
C ILE A 95 10.41 3.83 12.59
N PHE A 96 10.36 4.95 13.32
CA PHE A 96 10.54 4.93 14.76
C PHE A 96 9.40 4.18 15.46
N ASP A 97 8.20 4.17 14.88
CA ASP A 97 7.08 3.41 15.40
C ASP A 97 7.31 1.90 15.25
N VAL A 98 7.91 1.45 14.14
CA VAL A 98 8.31 0.05 13.96
C VAL A 98 9.29 -0.38 15.04
N LEU A 99 10.32 0.43 15.28
CA LEU A 99 11.32 0.16 16.32
C LEU A 99 10.69 0.16 17.71
N ASN A 100 9.78 1.09 17.99
CA ASN A 100 9.04 1.13 19.25
C ASN A 100 8.18 -0.13 19.44
N PHE A 101 7.42 -0.56 18.42
CA PHE A 101 6.63 -1.79 18.52
C PHE A 101 7.50 -3.02 18.81
N TRP A 102 8.72 -3.06 18.26
CA TRP A 102 9.65 -4.15 18.54
C TRP A 102 10.14 -4.18 19.99
N THR A 103 10.43 -3.00 20.56
CA THR A 103 10.90 -2.88 21.95
C THR A 103 9.79 -3.17 22.95
N VAL A 104 8.57 -2.68 22.70
CA VAL A 104 7.39 -2.90 23.57
C VAL A 104 6.54 -4.11 23.18
N ARG A 105 7.06 -5.05 22.38
CA ARG A 105 6.32 -6.26 21.96
C ARG A 105 5.75 -7.10 23.11
N HIS A 106 6.34 -6.98 24.30
CA HIS A 106 5.90 -7.66 25.51
C HIS A 106 4.59 -7.08 26.08
N GLU A 107 4.21 -5.85 25.70
CA GLU A 107 2.93 -5.21 26.06
C GLU A 107 1.84 -5.40 24.99
N ALA A 108 1.99 -6.40 24.09
CA ALA A 108 1.05 -6.64 23.00
C ALA A 108 -0.41 -6.80 23.45
N HIS A 109 -0.63 -7.36 24.65
CA HIS A 109 -1.98 -7.47 25.21
C HIS A 109 -2.61 -6.11 25.47
N ARG A 110 -1.89 -5.18 26.10
CA ARG A 110 -2.36 -3.82 26.38
C ARG A 110 -2.57 -3.03 25.09
N ALA A 111 -1.70 -3.23 24.10
CA ALA A 111 -1.90 -2.67 22.77
C ALA A 111 -3.19 -3.18 22.12
N SER A 112 -3.51 -4.47 22.24
CA SER A 112 -4.75 -5.02 21.66
C SER A 112 -6.02 -4.41 22.25
N GLU A 113 -6.01 -4.06 23.55
CA GLU A 113 -7.12 -3.36 24.20
C GLU A 113 -7.24 -1.92 23.68
N PHE A 114 -6.11 -1.21 23.55
CA PHE A 114 -6.06 0.16 23.03
C PHE A 114 -6.52 0.26 21.57
N TYR A 115 -6.12 -0.70 20.72
CA TYR A 115 -6.48 -0.75 19.30
C TYR A 115 -7.81 -1.47 19.01
N SER A 116 -8.51 -1.98 20.03
CA SER A 116 -9.69 -2.86 19.89
C SER A 116 -10.73 -2.38 18.87
N ASN A 117 -11.09 -1.10 18.90
CA ASN A 117 -12.06 -0.52 17.95
C ASN A 117 -11.52 -0.45 16.50
N ALA A 118 -10.21 -0.23 16.33
CA ALA A 118 -9.60 -0.13 15.00
C ALA A 118 -9.28 -1.52 14.40
N ILE A 119 -9.08 -2.55 15.22
CA ILE A 119 -8.79 -3.92 14.75
C ILE A 119 -9.85 -4.39 13.75
N TRP A 120 -11.14 -4.22 14.06
CA TRP A 120 -12.20 -4.68 13.17
C TRP A 120 -12.20 -3.97 11.81
N TRP A 121 -11.97 -2.65 11.81
CA TRP A 121 -11.87 -1.87 10.58
C TRP A 121 -10.62 -2.23 9.78
N SER A 122 -9.47 -2.41 10.44
CA SER A 122 -8.24 -2.90 9.80
C SER A 122 -8.41 -4.27 9.18
N VAL A 123 -9.09 -5.19 9.87
CA VAL A 123 -9.38 -6.53 9.32
C VAL A 123 -10.28 -6.42 8.09
N ALA A 124 -11.31 -5.56 8.13
CA ALA A 124 -12.17 -5.32 6.97
C ALA A 124 -11.37 -4.77 5.77
N VAL A 125 -10.46 -3.84 6.00
CA VAL A 125 -9.56 -3.29 4.97
C VAL A 125 -8.60 -4.35 4.43
N ALA A 126 -8.06 -5.21 5.29
CA ALA A 126 -7.19 -6.31 4.86
C ALA A 126 -7.96 -7.29 3.96
N ILE A 127 -9.15 -7.71 4.37
CA ILE A 127 -10.01 -8.61 3.59
C ILE A 127 -10.35 -7.97 2.24
N LEU A 128 -10.75 -6.69 2.23
CA LEU A 128 -11.06 -5.94 1.02
C LEU A 128 -9.84 -5.87 0.08
N GLY A 129 -8.65 -5.59 0.63
CA GLY A 129 -7.40 -5.54 -0.13
C GLY A 129 -7.03 -6.90 -0.75
N VAL A 130 -7.16 -7.99 0.02
CA VAL A 130 -6.93 -9.34 -0.49
C VAL A 130 -7.92 -9.67 -1.60
N ILE A 131 -9.22 -9.40 -1.42
CA ILE A 131 -10.24 -9.65 -2.44
C ILE A 131 -9.95 -8.85 -3.70
N ALA A 132 -9.66 -7.55 -3.57
CA ALA A 132 -9.39 -6.66 -4.70
C ALA A 132 -8.19 -7.14 -5.54
N ILE A 133 -7.10 -7.56 -4.87
CA ILE A 133 -5.90 -8.02 -5.56
C ILE A 133 -6.10 -9.44 -6.08
N ALA A 134 -6.63 -10.36 -5.28
CA ALA A 134 -6.76 -11.80 -5.60
C ALA A 134 -7.87 -12.14 -6.60
N MET A 135 -8.82 -11.24 -6.86
CA MET A 135 -9.88 -11.47 -7.85
C MET A 135 -9.29 -11.82 -9.24
N PRO A 136 -9.79 -12.84 -9.99
CA PRO A 136 -9.31 -13.19 -11.32
C PRO A 136 -9.28 -11.98 -12.28
N PRO A 137 -8.22 -11.77 -13.08
CA PRO A 137 -8.20 -10.69 -14.03
C PRO A 137 -8.99 -11.12 -15.26
N SER A 138 -10.20 -10.59 -15.44
CA SER A 138 -11.03 -10.85 -16.62
C SER A 138 -10.54 -10.06 -17.84
N LEU A 139 -9.25 -10.19 -18.17
CA LEU A 139 -8.59 -9.49 -19.25
C LEU A 139 -8.85 -10.17 -20.61
N PRO A 140 -8.94 -9.39 -21.71
CA PRO A 140 -9.00 -9.96 -23.06
C PRO A 140 -7.69 -10.69 -23.42
N PRO A 141 -7.73 -11.69 -24.34
CA PRO A 141 -6.61 -12.59 -24.64
C PRO A 141 -5.28 -11.90 -24.99
N LEU A 142 -5.36 -10.74 -25.64
CA LEU A 142 -4.21 -9.95 -26.06
C LEU A 142 -3.53 -9.23 -24.87
N ALA A 143 -4.32 -8.76 -23.89
CA ALA A 143 -3.82 -8.13 -22.68
C ALA A 143 -3.16 -9.16 -21.75
N THR A 144 -3.73 -10.37 -21.64
CA THR A 144 -3.12 -11.49 -20.89
C THR A 144 -1.76 -11.92 -21.43
N ARG A 145 -1.51 -11.82 -22.74
CA ARG A 145 -0.18 -12.11 -23.30
C ARG A 145 0.84 -11.07 -22.89
N LYS A 146 0.49 -9.78 -22.87
CA LYS A 146 1.40 -8.69 -22.46
C LYS A 146 1.74 -8.75 -20.97
N THR A 147 0.75 -9.03 -20.11
CA THR A 147 0.96 -9.12 -18.65
C THR A 147 1.79 -10.35 -18.24
N ARG A 148 1.85 -11.39 -19.09
CA ARG A 148 2.74 -12.55 -18.88
C ARG A 148 4.23 -12.18 -18.90
N TYR A 149 4.60 -11.12 -19.61
CA TYR A 149 5.99 -10.67 -19.67
C TYR A 149 6.38 -9.72 -18.52
N TRP A 150 5.43 -9.38 -17.65
CA TRP A 150 5.75 -8.56 -16.49
C TRP A 150 6.50 -9.42 -15.48
N SER A 151 7.60 -8.89 -14.95
CA SER A 151 8.36 -9.57 -13.90
C SER A 151 7.50 -9.67 -12.63
N PRO A 152 7.50 -10.80 -11.92
CA PRO A 152 6.80 -10.92 -10.65
C PRO A 152 7.40 -10.02 -9.56
N LEU A 153 8.58 -9.43 -9.80
CA LEU A 153 9.29 -8.55 -8.87
C LEU A 153 8.92 -7.07 -9.00
N VAL A 154 8.01 -6.69 -9.92
CA VAL A 154 7.57 -5.30 -10.07
C VAL A 154 7.13 -4.65 -8.74
N PRO A 155 6.40 -5.34 -7.85
CA PRO A 155 6.03 -4.78 -6.55
C PRO A 155 7.20 -4.52 -5.59
N MET A 156 8.39 -5.04 -5.84
CA MET A 156 9.58 -4.71 -5.04
C MET A 156 10.14 -3.32 -5.35
N LEU A 157 9.89 -2.79 -6.55
CA LEU A 157 10.42 -1.50 -6.96
C LEU A 157 9.96 -0.35 -6.03
N PRO A 158 8.66 -0.15 -5.74
CA PRO A 158 8.25 0.85 -4.76
C PRO A 158 8.78 0.56 -3.36
N ILE A 159 8.94 -0.72 -2.98
CA ILE A 159 9.46 -1.08 -1.65
C ILE A 159 10.89 -0.54 -1.48
N VAL A 160 11.75 -0.80 -2.47
CA VAL A 160 13.15 -0.36 -2.49
C VAL A 160 13.26 1.17 -2.59
N LEU A 161 12.43 1.81 -3.42
CA LEU A 161 12.43 3.27 -3.53
C LEU A 161 12.05 3.96 -2.22
N ILE A 162 10.98 3.48 -1.57
CA ILE A 162 10.54 4.02 -0.27
C ILE A 162 11.61 3.80 0.78
N ALA A 163 12.18 2.59 0.87
CA ALA A 163 13.28 2.29 1.78
C ALA A 163 14.48 3.23 1.57
N GLY A 164 14.88 3.45 0.30
CA GLY A 164 15.97 4.36 -0.05
C GLY A 164 15.70 5.81 0.36
N VAL A 165 14.48 6.32 0.15
CA VAL A 165 14.10 7.67 0.58
C VAL A 165 14.12 7.81 2.10
N VAL A 166 13.64 6.80 2.82
CA VAL A 166 13.60 6.82 4.29
C VAL A 166 15.01 6.84 4.87
N ILE A 167 15.93 6.01 4.33
CA ILE A 167 17.34 6.01 4.75
C ILE A 167 18.00 7.36 4.45
N TYR A 168 17.82 7.89 3.23
CA TYR A 168 18.43 9.17 2.82
C TYR A 168 17.91 10.38 3.63
N ARG A 169 16.67 10.30 4.13
CA ARG A 169 16.02 11.39 4.89
C ARG A 169 15.97 11.13 6.40
N GLU A 170 16.75 10.17 6.91
CA GLU A 170 16.81 9.82 8.33
C GLU A 170 15.42 9.60 8.97
N GLY A 171 14.52 8.92 8.26
CA GLY A 171 13.16 8.66 8.76
C GLY A 171 12.12 9.75 8.46
N LYS A 172 12.54 11.01 8.26
CA LYS A 172 11.64 12.18 8.09
C LYS A 172 10.93 12.25 6.73
N GLY A 173 11.31 11.38 5.79
CA GLY A 173 10.76 11.34 4.43
C GLY A 173 9.55 10.41 4.23
N SER A 174 9.03 9.79 5.29
CA SER A 174 7.97 8.75 5.20
C SER A 174 6.53 9.28 5.16
N GLU A 175 6.35 10.59 5.37
CA GLU A 175 5.04 11.26 5.35
C GLU A 175 4.36 11.21 3.97
N ALA A 176 3.09 10.85 4.00
CA ALA A 176 2.10 10.58 2.96
C ALA A 176 2.54 9.58 1.88
N LEU A 177 3.51 8.72 2.16
CA LEU A 177 3.91 7.67 1.24
C LEU A 177 2.81 6.62 1.04
N PRO A 178 2.77 5.94 -0.12
CA PRO A 178 1.76 4.92 -0.44
C PRO A 178 1.65 3.84 0.65
N LYS A 179 0.49 3.77 1.32
CA LYS A 179 0.28 2.91 2.49
C LYS A 179 0.31 1.41 2.17
N GLN A 180 0.17 1.04 0.89
CA GLN A 180 0.31 -0.34 0.43
C GLN A 180 1.73 -0.87 0.63
N PHE A 181 2.75 -0.02 0.47
CA PHE A 181 4.16 -0.43 0.51
C PHE A 181 4.91 0.14 1.70
N SER A 182 4.47 1.28 2.25
CA SER A 182 5.20 2.00 3.29
C SER A 182 5.51 1.14 4.53
N PRO A 183 4.54 0.50 5.22
CA PRO A 183 4.85 -0.38 6.35
C PRO A 183 5.78 -1.55 6.01
N LEU A 184 5.64 -2.16 4.83
CA LEU A 184 6.56 -3.22 4.37
C LEU A 184 7.98 -2.72 4.17
N SER A 185 8.14 -1.55 3.54
CA SER A 185 9.45 -0.92 3.34
C SER A 185 10.11 -0.58 4.66
N LEU A 186 9.33 -0.04 5.61
CA LEU A 186 9.83 0.34 6.94
C LEU A 186 10.23 -0.91 7.74
N ALA A 187 9.43 -1.97 7.71
CA ALA A 187 9.75 -3.25 8.34
C ALA A 187 10.97 -3.93 7.70
N ALA A 188 11.27 -3.68 6.43
CA ALA A 188 12.43 -4.25 5.76
C ALA A 188 13.77 -3.57 6.14
N ILE A 189 13.72 -2.37 6.72
CA ILE A 189 14.91 -1.59 7.09
C ILE A 189 15.07 -1.35 8.60
N ALA A 190 14.05 -1.72 9.39
CA ALA A 190 14.08 -1.66 10.86
C ALA A 190 14.76 -2.91 11.45
#